data_AF-X1KRS2-F1
#
_entry.id   AF-X1KRS2-F1
#
_cell.length_a   1.000
_cell.length_b   1.000
_cell.length_c   1.000
_cell.angle_alpha   90.00
_cell.angle_beta   90.00
_cell.angle_gamma   90.00
#
_symmetry.space_group_name_H-M   'P 1'
#
loop_
_entity.id
_entity.type
_entity.pdbx_description
1 polymer ?
#
loop_
_entity_poly.entity_id
_entity_poly.type
_entity_poly.pdbx_seq_one_letter_code
_entity_poly.pdbx_strand_id
1 'polypeptide(L)' 'MKIEVIDARDLSEAWFLCLCKTLTEGHEYKIDRGSYAGQQRKELDFLVLRVRHPETRPLVPDGP' A
#
# COMPACT_ATOMS: atom_id res chain seq x y z
N MET A 1 2.14 14.95 -7.94
CA MET A 1 1.70 14.14 -6.80
C MET A 1 0.27 13.71 -7.05
N LYS A 2 0.06 12.42 -7.35
CA LYS A 2 -1.28 11.84 -7.48
C LYS A 2 -1.72 11.39 -6.09
N ILE A 3 -2.94 11.73 -5.70
CA ILE A 3 -3.52 11.29 -4.43
C ILE A 3 -4.36 10.04 -4.74
N GLU A 4 -3.94 8.88 -4.27
CA GLU A 4 -4.78 7.68 -4.32
C GLU A 4 -5.80 7.72 -3.19
N VAL A 5 -7.06 7.42 -3.48
CA VAL A 5 -8.11 7.29 -2.47
C VAL A 5 -8.63 5.85 -2.50
N ILE A 6 -8.54 5.18 -1.35
CA ILE A 6 -8.96 3.78 -1.19
C ILE A 6 -10.00 3.72 -0.06
N ASP A 7 -11.16 3.13 -0.35
CA ASP A 7 -12.18 2.79 0.65
C ASP A 7 -12.22 1.26 0.77
N ALA A 8 -11.87 0.77 1.96
CA ALA A 8 -11.78 -0.63 2.28
C ALA A 8 -12.73 -0.97 3.44
N ARG A 9 -13.20 -2.21 3.45
CA ARG A 9 -14.06 -2.77 4.49
C ARG A 9 -13.29 -2.99 5.79
N ASP A 10 -12.15 -3.67 5.73
CA ASP A 10 -11.32 -4.07 6.87
C ASP A 10 -9.83 -3.91 6.56
N LEU A 11 -8.96 -4.29 7.51
CA LEU A 11 -7.51 -4.16 7.36
C LEU A 11 -6.91 -5.10 6.30
N SER A 12 -7.48 -6.29 6.13
CA SER A 12 -7.05 -7.25 5.10
C SER A 12 -7.30 -6.72 3.70
N GLU A 13 -8.51 -6.25 3.44
CA GLU A 13 -8.88 -5.65 2.16
C GLU A 13 -8.09 -4.36 1.90
N ALA A 14 -7.91 -3.52 2.92
CA ALA A 14 -7.11 -2.31 2.82
C ALA A 14 -5.68 -2.59 2.37
N TRP A 15 -5.02 -3.57 3.01
CA TRP A 15 -3.68 -4.00 2.65
C TRP A 15 -3.61 -4.51 1.21
N PHE A 16 -4.56 -5.37 0.82
CA PHE A 16 -4.59 -5.96 -0.51
C PHE A 16 -4.78 -4.90 -1.61
N LEU A 17 -5.72 -3.96 -1.41
CA LEU A 17 -5.97 -2.87 -2.36
C LEU A 17 -4.75 -1.95 -2.49
N CYS A 18 -4.09 -1.60 -1.38
CA CYS A 18 -2.86 -0.80 -1.39
C CYS A 18 -1.73 -1.52 -2.16
N LEU A 19 -1.57 -2.82 -1.96
CA LEU A 19 -0.58 -3.61 -2.67
C LEU A 19 -0.86 -3.64 -4.18
N CYS A 20 -2.09 -3.99 -4.57
CA CYS A 20 -2.51 -3.99 -5.97
C CYS A 20 -2.25 -2.63 -6.63
N LYS A 21 -2.67 -1.54 -5.99
CA LYS A 21 -2.46 -0.17 -6.49
C LYS A 21 -0.99 0.17 -6.64
N THR A 22 -0.16 -0.20 -5.68
CA THR A 22 1.30 0.02 -5.76
C THR A 22 1.92 -0.74 -6.92
N LEU A 23 1.48 -1.98 -7.16
CA LEU A 23 2.00 -2.80 -8.25
C LEU A 23 1.58 -2.29 -9.64
N THR A 24 0.34 -1.83 -9.78
CA THR A 24 -0.21 -1.38 -11.07
C THR A 24 0.08 0.07 -11.39
N GLU A 25 0.03 0.96 -10.39
CA GLU A 25 0.05 2.41 -10.57
C GLU A 25 1.17 3.11 -9.81
N GLY A 26 1.92 2.39 -8.98
CA GLY A 26 3.02 2.96 -8.20
C GLY A 26 4.17 3.47 -9.07
N HIS A 27 4.74 4.59 -8.64
CA HIS A 27 5.92 5.18 -9.26
C HIS A 27 7.15 4.32 -8.94
N GLU A 28 7.96 4.03 -9.95
CA GLU A 28 9.18 3.25 -9.80
C GLU A 28 10.38 4.18 -9.61
N TYR A 29 11.18 3.92 -8.57
CA TYR A 29 12.40 4.66 -8.30
C TYR A 29 13.55 3.73 -7.93
N LYS A 30 14.77 4.20 -8.18
CA LYS A 30 15.99 3.50 -7.79
C LYS A 30 16.37 3.89 -6.36
N ILE A 31 16.69 2.89 -5.56
CA ILE A 31 17.19 3.09 -4.20
C ILE A 31 18.65 3.54 -4.29
N ASP A 32 18.99 4.71 -3.76
CA ASP A 32 20.35 5.26 -3.84
C ASP A 32 21.27 4.83 -2.69
N ARG A 33 20.71 4.50 -1.52
CA ARG A 33 21.47 4.23 -0.29
C ARG A 33 20.88 3.09 0.52
N GLY A 34 21.72 2.42 1.31
CA GLY A 34 21.35 1.30 2.19
C GLY A 34 21.57 -0.07 1.55
N SER A 35 21.15 -1.14 2.25
CA SER A 35 21.39 -2.53 1.84
C SER A 35 20.76 -2.92 0.50
N TYR A 36 19.80 -2.13 0.02
CA TYR A 36 19.09 -2.33 -1.25
C TYR A 36 19.51 -1.31 -2.32
N ALA A 37 20.60 -0.57 -2.12
CA ALA A 37 21.10 0.39 -3.11
C ALA A 37 21.29 -0.28 -4.47
N GLY A 38 20.77 0.35 -5.52
CA GLY A 38 20.78 -0.19 -6.88
C GLY A 38 19.49 -0.90 -7.31
N GLN A 39 18.62 -1.30 -6.38
CA GLN A 39 17.35 -1.97 -6.70
C GLN A 39 16.25 -0.95 -7.04
N GLN A 40 15.22 -1.43 -7.75
CA GLN A 40 14.02 -0.65 -8.04
C GLN A 40 12.93 -0.95 -7.01
N ARG A 41 12.16 0.06 -6.65
CA ARG A 41 11.00 -0.03 -5.77
C ARG A 41 9.83 0.72 -6.38
N LYS A 42 8.62 0.17 -6.20
CA LYS A 42 7.38 0.89 -6.47
C LYS A 42 6.79 1.45 -5.19
N GLU A 43 6.28 2.67 -5.26
CA GLU A 43 5.56 3.31 -4.16
C GLU A 43 4.38 4.15 -4.64
N LEU A 44 3.45 4.39 -3.71
CA LEU A 44 2.42 5.42 -3.86
C LEU A 44 2.91 6.66 -3.10
N ASP A 45 3.09 7.79 -3.80
CA ASP A 45 3.58 9.04 -3.20
C ASP A 45 2.73 9.47 -2.00
N PHE A 46 1.40 9.38 -2.15
CA PHE A 46 0.45 9.76 -1.12
C PHE A 46 -0.88 9.03 -1.34
N LEU A 47 -1.47 8.54 -0.25
CA LEU A 47 -2.79 7.90 -0.28
C LEU A 47 -3.65 8.30 0.91
N VAL A 48 -4.96 8.34 0.69
CA VAL A 48 -5.99 8.44 1.71
C VAL A 48 -6.71 7.10 1.77
N LEU A 49 -6.62 6.44 2.92
CA LEU A 49 -7.25 5.15 3.17
C LEU A 49 -8.37 5.33 4.21
N ARG A 50 -9.58 4.90 3.85
CA ARG A 50 -10.69 4.72 4.79
C ARG A 50 -10.90 3.24 5.03
N VAL A 51 -10.87 2.82 6.29
CA VAL A 51 -11.26 1.47 6.70
C VAL A 51 -12.59 1.56 7.42
N ARG A 52 -13.63 0.90 6.90
CA ARG A 52 -15.01 1.00 7.43
C ARG A 52 -15.21 0.26 8.76
N HIS A 53 -14.54 -0.87 8.94
CA HIS A 53 -14.60 -1.74 10.12
C HIS A 53 -13.20 -2.07 10.64
N PRO A 54 -12.45 -1.07 11.16
CA PRO A 54 -11.07 -1.25 11.64
C PRO A 54 -10.98 -2.17 12.88
N GLU A 55 -12.09 -2.44 13.56
CA GLU A 55 -12.19 -3.32 14.72
C GLU A 55 -12.18 -4.82 14.36
N THR A 56 -12.40 -5.14 13.09
CA THR A 56 -12.42 -6.52 12.57
C THR A 56 -11.14 -7.24 12.97
N ARG A 57 -11.29 -8.41 13.61
CA ARG A 57 -10.15 -9.25 14.03
C ARG A 57 -9.76 -10.17 12.86
N PRO A 58 -8.45 -10.42 12.66
CA PRO A 58 -7.33 -9.86 13.43
C PRO A 58 -7.07 -8.38 13.13
N LEU A 59 -6.47 -7.65 14.09
CA LEU A 59 -6.05 -6.24 13.89
C LEU A 59 -4.78 -6.10 13.04
N VAL A 60 -4.49 -7.14 12.26
CA VAL A 60 -3.44 -7.19 11.27
C VAL A 60 -4.10 -7.73 10.01
N PRO A 61 -3.62 -7.38 8.81
CA PRO A 61 -4.09 -8.03 7.60
C PRO A 61 -3.88 -9.54 7.73
N ASP A 62 -4.97 -10.29 7.81
CA ASP A 62 -4.95 -11.70 7.43
C ASP A 62 -4.82 -11.71 5.90
N GLY A 63 -3.72 -12.30 5.41
CA GLY A 63 -3.37 -12.29 3.99
C GLY A 63 -4.36 -13.10 3.13
N PRO A 64 -4.05 -13.28 1.84
CA PRO A 64 -4.00 -14.63 1.31
C PRO A 64 -2.81 -15.42 1.88
#